data_AF-A0AAN0M5G3-F1
#
_entry.id   AF-A0AAN0M5G3-F1
#
_cell.length_a   1.000
_cell.length_b   1.000
_cell.length_c   1.000
_cell.angle_alpha   90.00
_cell.angle_beta   90.00
_cell.angle_gamma   90.00
#
_symmetry.space_group_name_H-M   'P 1'
#
loop_
_entity.id
_entity.type
_entity.pdbx_description
1 polymer ?
#
loop_
_entity_poly.entity_id
_entity_poly.type
_entity_poly.pdbx_seq_one_letter_code
_entity_poly.pdbx_strand_id
1 'polypeptide(L)'
;MNEISTYIHNNIFEPISVEDICDQFSISRSTLQGIFKKNLNMPPKQYINELKMAKAQDMILEERYPITEIALKLGFSSIHYFSRKFKKRFGLAPSEFSQSIYKESIESITEENKSEHKKVEVVKTPTFLLTI
;
A
#
# COMPACT_ATOMS: atom_id res chain seq x y z
N MET A 1 -7.75 -4.03 23.23
CA MET A 1 -7.71 -3.40 21.88
C MET A 1 -6.27 -3.08 21.50
N ASN A 2 -5.53 -2.32 22.32
CA ASN A 2 -4.16 -1.89 22.00
C ASN A 2 -3.23 -3.06 21.62
N GLU A 3 -3.20 -4.13 22.41
CA GLU A 3 -2.37 -5.32 22.11
C GLU A 3 -2.75 -6.00 20.79
N ILE A 4 -4.05 -6.16 20.52
CA ILE A 4 -4.55 -6.72 19.25
C ILE A 4 -4.14 -5.83 18.07
N SER A 5 -4.23 -4.51 18.22
CA SER A 5 -3.75 -3.56 17.23
C SER A 5 -2.25 -3.74 16.98
N THR A 6 -1.43 -3.73 18.03
CA THR A 6 0.03 -3.94 17.94
C THR A 6 0.36 -5.25 17.23
N TYR A 7 -0.33 -6.34 17.56
CA TYR A 7 -0.16 -7.61 16.88
C TYR A 7 -0.46 -7.52 15.38
N ILE A 8 -1.55 -6.87 14.99
CA ILE A 8 -1.89 -6.68 13.56
C ILE A 8 -0.81 -5.85 12.83
N HIS A 9 -0.33 -4.77 13.44
CA HIS A 9 0.72 -3.93 12.85
C HIS A 9 2.02 -4.70 12.62
N ASN A 10 2.43 -5.49 13.60
CA ASN A 10 3.67 -6.29 13.51
C ASN A 10 3.59 -7.41 12.48
N ASN A 11 2.37 -7.86 12.13
CA ASN A 11 2.12 -8.96 11.21
C ASN A 11 1.47 -8.50 9.89
N ILE A 12 1.56 -7.22 9.56
CA ILE A 12 0.81 -6.65 8.41
C ILE A 12 1.29 -7.17 7.05
N PHE A 13 2.53 -7.62 6.96
CA PHE A 13 3.13 -8.23 5.76
C PHE A 13 2.78 -9.72 5.61
N GLU A 14 2.24 -10.33 6.65
CA GLU A 14 1.79 -11.72 6.59
C GLU A 14 0.32 -11.79 6.09
N PRO A 15 -0.13 -12.95 5.60
CA PRO A 15 -1.53 -13.19 5.27
C PRO A 15 -2.41 -13.34 6.53
N ILE A 16 -2.30 -12.41 7.48
CA ILE A 16 -3.06 -12.38 8.74
C ILE A 16 -4.57 -12.37 8.48
N SER A 17 -5.24 -13.35 9.08
CA SER A 17 -6.69 -13.55 9.05
C SER A 17 -7.34 -13.13 10.36
N VAL A 18 -8.67 -13.16 10.41
CA VAL A 18 -9.42 -12.87 11.65
C VAL A 18 -9.25 -14.03 12.62
N GLU A 19 -9.12 -15.24 12.08
CA GLU A 19 -8.90 -16.50 12.75
C GLU A 19 -7.57 -16.49 13.51
N ASP A 20 -6.48 -16.06 12.86
CA ASP A 20 -5.17 -15.97 13.51
C ASP A 20 -5.20 -15.06 14.75
N ILE A 21 -5.95 -13.95 14.69
CA ILE A 21 -6.12 -13.04 15.81
C ILE A 21 -6.96 -13.69 16.93
N CYS A 22 -8.02 -14.41 16.56
CA CYS A 22 -8.84 -15.14 17.53
C CYS A 22 -8.01 -16.17 18.29
N ASP A 23 -7.18 -16.94 17.57
CA ASP A 23 -6.35 -17.99 18.14
C ASP A 23 -5.24 -17.40 19.02
N GLN A 24 -4.54 -16.36 18.54
CA GLN A 24 -3.48 -15.68 19.27
C GLN A 24 -3.94 -15.11 20.62
N PHE A 25 -5.16 -14.58 20.68
CA PHE A 25 -5.71 -13.94 21.89
C PHE A 25 -6.70 -14.84 22.65
N SER A 26 -6.92 -16.08 22.19
CA SER A 26 -7.89 -17.02 22.77
C SER A 26 -9.31 -16.43 22.93
N ILE A 27 -9.79 -15.72 21.89
CA ILE A 27 -11.12 -15.08 21.89
C ILE A 27 -11.98 -15.53 20.72
N SER A 28 -13.29 -15.55 20.93
CA SER A 28 -14.24 -15.81 19.85
C SER A 28 -14.25 -14.69 18.80
N ARG A 29 -14.66 -14.99 17.57
CA ARG A 29 -14.89 -13.98 16.52
C ARG A 29 -15.88 -12.91 16.97
N SER A 30 -16.95 -13.30 17.67
CA SER A 30 -17.96 -12.35 18.17
C SER A 30 -17.36 -11.37 19.17
N THR A 31 -16.50 -11.86 20.06
CA THR A 31 -15.74 -11.02 21.00
C THR A 31 -14.84 -10.03 20.25
N LEU A 32 -14.06 -10.52 19.29
CA LEU A 32 -13.17 -9.70 18.48
C LEU A 32 -13.95 -8.62 17.69
N GLN A 33 -15.07 -8.98 17.07
CA GLN A 33 -15.97 -8.04 16.40
C GLN A 33 -16.53 -6.99 17.36
N GLY A 34 -16.95 -7.40 18.56
CA GLY A 34 -17.44 -6.49 19.60
C GLY A 34 -16.37 -5.49 20.06
N ILE A 35 -15.13 -5.95 20.26
CA ILE A 35 -13.99 -5.10 20.59
C ILE A 35 -13.78 -4.05 19.50
N PHE A 36 -13.72 -4.48 18.25
CA PHE A 36 -13.47 -3.58 17.11
C PHE A 36 -14.62 -2.60 16.87
N LYS A 37 -15.88 -3.05 16.97
CA LYS A 37 -17.05 -2.18 16.87
C LYS A 37 -17.08 -1.13 17.99
N LYS A 38 -16.79 -1.51 19.24
CA LYS A 38 -16.79 -0.60 20.39
C LYS A 38 -15.70 0.48 20.29
N ASN A 39 -14.51 0.13 19.79
CA ASN A 39 -13.34 1.02 19.83
C ASN A 39 -13.13 1.81 18.53
N LEU A 40 -13.46 1.23 17.37
CA LEU A 40 -13.15 1.80 16.06
C LEU A 40 -14.37 1.92 15.13
N ASN A 41 -15.55 1.46 15.58
CA ASN A 41 -16.77 1.38 14.79
C ASN A 41 -16.57 0.72 13.41
N MET A 42 -15.66 -0.25 13.32
CA MET A 42 -15.33 -0.95 12.08
C MET A 42 -15.02 -2.42 12.36
N PRO A 43 -15.29 -3.36 11.44
CA PRO A 43 -14.90 -4.76 11.62
C PRO A 43 -13.37 -4.99 11.58
N PRO A 44 -12.84 -6.04 12.24
CA PRO A 44 -11.40 -6.36 12.25
C PRO A 44 -10.83 -6.55 10.83
N LYS A 45 -11.56 -7.28 9.96
CA LYS A 45 -11.13 -7.48 8.56
C LYS A 45 -11.04 -6.17 7.79
N GLN A 46 -11.92 -5.20 8.08
CA GLN A 46 -11.83 -3.89 7.45
C GLN A 46 -10.58 -3.17 7.95
N TYR A 47 -10.33 -3.16 9.26
CA TYR A 47 -9.14 -2.55 9.85
C TYR A 47 -7.83 -3.07 9.26
N ILE A 48 -7.68 -4.40 9.14
CA ILE A 48 -6.50 -5.02 8.51
C ILE A 48 -6.33 -4.52 7.07
N ASN A 49 -7.41 -4.47 6.29
CA ASN A 49 -7.35 -3.99 4.92
C ASN A 49 -6.96 -2.51 4.85
N GLU A 50 -7.49 -1.64 5.71
CA GLU A 50 -7.12 -0.22 5.76
C GLU A 50 -5.64 -0.03 6.06
N LEU A 51 -5.11 -0.79 7.03
CA LEU A 51 -3.67 -0.77 7.33
C LEU A 51 -2.83 -1.26 6.15
N LYS A 52 -3.23 -2.34 5.48
CA LYS A 52 -2.54 -2.83 4.27
C LYS A 52 -2.58 -1.80 3.14
N MET A 53 -3.69 -1.07 2.96
CA MET A 53 -3.78 -0.02 1.95
C MET A 53 -2.90 1.18 2.28
N ALA A 54 -2.86 1.63 3.53
CA ALA A 54 -1.95 2.68 3.97
C ALA A 54 -0.49 2.27 3.73
N LYS A 55 -0.12 1.04 4.13
CA LYS A 55 1.25 0.56 3.92
C LYS A 55 1.60 0.39 2.44
N ALA A 56 0.65 -0.02 1.61
CA ALA A 56 0.84 -0.07 0.17
C ALA A 56 1.14 1.31 -0.42
N GLN A 57 0.44 2.35 0.04
CA GLN A 57 0.70 3.72 -0.39
C GLN A 57 2.13 4.13 -0.06
N ASP A 58 2.57 3.92 1.19
CA ASP A 58 3.95 4.22 1.61
C ASP A 58 4.97 3.50 0.73
N MET A 59 4.76 2.19 0.49
CA MET A 59 5.69 1.39 -0.33
C MET A 59 5.73 1.81 -1.80
N ILE A 60 4.62 2.34 -2.34
CA ILE A 60 4.58 2.90 -3.69
C ILE A 60 5.35 4.22 -3.73
N LEU A 61 5.18 5.08 -2.71
CA LEU A 61 5.90 6.35 -2.59
C LEU A 61 7.41 6.16 -2.38
N GLU A 62 7.83 5.06 -1.77
CA GLU A 62 9.24 4.71 -1.62
C GLU A 62 9.91 4.30 -2.96
N GLU A 63 9.13 3.93 -3.99
CA GLU A 63 9.60 3.51 -5.32
C GLU A 63 10.61 2.35 -5.32
N ARG A 64 10.62 1.52 -4.26
CA ARG A 64 11.58 0.43 -4.10
C ARG A 64 11.17 -0.89 -4.75
N TYR A 65 9.87 -1.10 -4.94
CA TYR A 65 9.31 -2.39 -5.34
C TYR A 65 8.28 -2.25 -6.45
N PRO A 66 8.22 -3.18 -7.41
CA PRO A 66 7.11 -3.27 -8.35
C PRO A 66 5.76 -3.47 -7.62
N ILE A 67 4.68 -2.95 -8.20
CA ILE A 67 3.31 -3.07 -7.65
C ILE A 67 2.92 -4.53 -7.37
N THR A 68 3.33 -5.47 -8.22
CA THR A 68 3.13 -6.91 -8.05
C THR A 68 3.77 -7.42 -6.77
N GLU A 69 5.01 -7.00 -6.49
CA GLU A 69 5.75 -7.39 -5.30
C GLU A 69 5.16 -6.76 -4.04
N ILE A 70 4.72 -5.49 -4.10
CA ILE A 70 4.03 -4.83 -2.98
C ILE A 70 2.77 -5.61 -2.59
N ALA A 71 1.96 -6.03 -3.57
CA ALA A 71 0.78 -6.84 -3.31
C ALA A 71 1.12 -8.18 -2.63
N LEU A 72 2.16 -8.87 -3.12
CA LEU A 72 2.63 -10.14 -2.55
C LEU A 72 3.17 -9.96 -1.13
N LYS A 73 4.03 -8.96 -0.89
CA LYS A 73 4.59 -8.64 0.43
C LYS A 73 3.52 -8.24 1.45
N LEU A 74 2.39 -7.70 1.01
CA LEU A 74 1.25 -7.40 1.88
C LEU A 74 0.28 -8.59 2.00
N GLY A 75 0.67 -9.78 1.56
CA GLY A 75 -0.11 -11.01 1.70
C GLY A 75 -1.38 -11.07 0.84
N PHE A 76 -1.44 -10.34 -0.27
CA PHE A 76 -2.55 -10.48 -1.23
C PHE A 76 -2.28 -11.64 -2.20
N SER A 77 -3.23 -12.57 -2.29
CA SER A 77 -3.17 -13.69 -3.23
C SER A 77 -3.49 -13.32 -4.68
N SER A 78 -3.99 -12.10 -4.93
CA SER A 78 -4.34 -11.63 -6.25
C SER A 78 -4.05 -10.14 -6.40
N ILE A 79 -3.21 -9.81 -7.38
CA ILE A 79 -2.95 -8.41 -7.76
C ILE A 79 -4.22 -7.68 -8.19
N HIS A 80 -5.13 -8.35 -8.91
CA HIS A 80 -6.38 -7.72 -9.33
C HIS A 80 -7.27 -7.35 -8.14
N TYR A 81 -7.31 -8.20 -7.10
CA TYR A 81 -8.05 -7.89 -5.88
C TYR A 81 -7.40 -6.73 -5.12
N PHE A 82 -6.07 -6.74 -4.98
CA PHE A 82 -5.30 -5.64 -4.42
C PHE A 82 -5.60 -4.32 -5.15
N SER A 83 -5.44 -4.28 -6.47
CA SER A 83 -5.64 -3.06 -7.27
C SER A 83 -7.06 -2.50 -7.15
N ARG A 84 -8.09 -3.37 -7.11
CA ARG A 84 -9.48 -2.92 -6.88
C ARG A 84 -9.65 -2.30 -5.49
N LYS A 85 -9.04 -2.90 -4.46
CA LYS A 85 -9.11 -2.36 -3.09
C LYS A 85 -8.37 -1.04 -2.96
N PHE A 86 -7.19 -0.94 -3.54
CA PHE A 86 -6.39 0.28 -3.57
C PHE A 86 -7.15 1.41 -4.27
N LYS A 87 -7.68 1.15 -5.48
CA LYS A 87 -8.49 2.13 -6.21
C LYS A 87 -9.74 2.55 -5.45
N LYS A 88 -10.41 1.61 -4.78
CA LYS A 88 -11.57 1.95 -3.93
C LYS A 88 -11.18 2.90 -2.78
N ARG A 89 -9.98 2.79 -2.23
CA ARG A 89 -9.50 3.60 -1.12
C ARG A 89 -8.99 4.97 -1.57
N PHE A 90 -8.18 5.02 -2.64
CA PHE A 90 -7.42 6.21 -3.04
C PHE A 90 -7.92 6.85 -4.34
N GLY A 91 -8.95 6.30 -4.99
CA GLY A 91 -9.52 6.81 -6.24
C GLY A 91 -8.74 6.41 -7.50
N LEU A 92 -7.46 6.11 -7.38
CA LEU A 92 -6.56 5.71 -8.47
C LEU A 92 -6.10 4.25 -8.32
N ALA A 93 -5.92 3.55 -9.43
CA ALA A 93 -5.25 2.26 -9.41
C ALA A 93 -3.78 2.43 -8.96
N PRO A 94 -3.14 1.41 -8.36
CA PRO A 94 -1.77 1.53 -7.85
C PRO A 94 -0.76 2.03 -8.91
N SER A 95 -0.89 1.56 -10.16
CA SER A 95 -0.04 2.00 -11.26
C SER A 95 -0.29 3.46 -11.67
N GLU A 96 -1.56 3.88 -11.68
CA GLU A 96 -1.95 5.27 -11.95
C GLU A 96 -1.41 6.19 -10.85
N PHE A 97 -1.51 5.75 -9.58
CA PHE A 97 -0.99 6.46 -8.42
C PHE A 97 0.53 6.62 -8.47
N SER A 98 1.27 5.53 -8.75
CA SER A 98 2.72 5.59 -8.92
C SER A 98 3.13 6.57 -10.05
N GLN A 99 2.42 6.54 -11.18
CA GLN A 99 2.68 7.46 -12.30
C GLN A 99 2.40 8.92 -11.95
N SER A 100 1.38 9.23 -11.14
CA SER A 100 1.12 10.61 -10.73
C SER A 100 2.27 11.22 -9.91
N ILE A 101 2.97 10.42 -9.11
CA ILE A 101 4.13 10.88 -8.33
C ILE A 101 5.30 11.24 -9.24
N TYR A 102 5.55 10.43 -10.27
CA TYR A 102 6.54 10.77 -11.29
C TYR A 102 6.20 12.07 -12.02
N LYS A 103 4.91 12.34 -12.26
CA LYS A 103 4.50 13.57 -12.93
C LYS A 103 4.72 14.80 -12.03
N GLU A 104 4.33 14.72 -10.77
CA GLU A 104 4.48 15.81 -9.79
C GLU A 104 5.96 16.11 -9.49
N SER A 105 6.81 15.09 -9.38
CA SER A 105 8.27 15.26 -9.22
C SER A 105 8.92 15.89 -10.45
N ILE A 106 8.53 15.49 -11.67
CA ILE A 106 9.05 16.10 -12.91
C ILE A 106 8.58 17.56 -13.05
N GLU A 107 7.31 17.86 -12.74
CA GLU A 107 6.79 19.24 -12.81
C GLU A 107 7.55 20.16 -11.82
N SER A 108 7.81 19.68 -10.60
CA SER A 108 8.61 20.39 -9.58
C SER A 108 10.04 20.68 -10.05
N ILE A 109 10.70 19.71 -10.72
CA ILE A 109 12.04 19.86 -11.28
C ILE A 109 12.05 20.85 -12.47
N THR A 110 10.99 20.88 -13.29
CA THR A 110 10.92 21.79 -14.44
C THR A 110 10.69 23.25 -14.06
N GLU A 111 10.04 23.52 -12.92
CA GLU A 111 9.85 24.88 -12.40
C GLU A 111 11.13 25.44 -11.78
N GLU A 112 11.92 24.62 -11.08
CA GLU A 112 13.23 25.02 -10.54
C GLU A 112 14.27 25.29 -11.64
N ASN A 113 14.27 24.51 -12.73
CA ASN A 113 15.22 24.69 -13.84
C ASN A 113 14.90 25.88 -14.77
N LYS A 114 13.83 26.65 -14.50
CA LYS A 114 13.49 27.86 -15.26
C LYS A 114 14.29 29.09 -14.83
N SER A 115 14.99 29.05 -13.69
CA SER A 115 15.79 30.16 -13.15
C SER A 115 17.29 30.09 -13.48
N GLU A 116 17.83 28.95 -13.96
CA GLU A 116 19.24 28.83 -14.33
C GLU A 116 19.43 28.44 -15.81
N HIS A 117 20.21 29.26 -16.52
CA HIS A 117 20.37 29.24 -17.97
C HIS A 117 21.25 28.07 -18.52
N LYS A 118 20.72 27.37 -19.54
CA LYS A 118 21.38 26.96 -20.82
C LYS A 118 22.32 25.72 -20.85
N LYS A 119 21.89 24.72 -21.67
CA LYS A 119 22.55 23.45 -22.15
C LYS A 119 22.69 22.41 -21.01
N VAL A 120 22.16 21.18 -21.13
CA VAL A 120 22.76 20.04 -21.86
C VAL A 120 21.69 18.96 -22.18
N GLU A 121 21.88 18.35 -23.35
CA GLU A 121 21.34 17.13 -23.99
C GLU A 121 20.33 16.17 -23.34
N VAL A 122 19.51 15.63 -24.25
CA VAL A 122 18.48 14.59 -24.11
C VAL A 122 19.04 13.30 -23.48
N VAL A 123 18.66 13.00 -22.24
CA VAL A 123 18.86 11.67 -21.66
C VAL A 123 17.68 10.78 -22.04
N LYS A 124 17.94 9.82 -22.93
CA LYS A 124 17.00 8.76 -23.31
C LYS A 124 16.78 7.85 -22.10
N THR A 125 15.53 7.57 -21.77
CA THR A 125 15.15 6.65 -20.68
C THR A 125 15.66 5.23 -20.97
N PRO A 126 16.13 4.46 -19.96
CA PRO A 126 16.48 3.07 -20.17
C PRO A 126 15.20 2.24 -20.37
N THR A 127 15.00 1.80 -21.60
CA THR A 127 14.02 0.77 -21.98
C THR A 127 14.34 -0.53 -21.25
N PHE A 128 13.56 -0.89 -20.23
CA PHE A 128 13.52 -2.29 -19.78
C PHE A 128 12.48 -3.05 -20.61
N LEU A 129 12.90 -3.51 -21.78
CA LEU A 129 12.23 -4.62 -22.48
C LEU A 129 13.25 -5.71 -22.80
N LEU A 130 13.00 -6.87 -22.19
CA LEU A 130 13.24 -8.24 -22.66
C LEU A 130 14.62 -8.60 -23.24
N THR A 131 15.39 -9.36 -22.48
CA THR A 131 16.31 -10.43 -22.92
C THR A 131 16.52 -11.28 -21.65
N ILE A 132 16.15 -12.55 -21.53
CA ILE A 132 16.14 -13.71 -22.44
C ILE A 132 15.02 -14.67 -22.03
#